data_AF-A0A451BXD8-F1
#
_entry.id   AF-A0A451BXD8-F1
#
_cell.length_a   1.000
_cell.length_b   1.000
_cell.length_c   1.000
_cell.angle_alpha   90.00
_cell.angle_beta   90.00
_cell.angle_gamma   90.00
#
_symmetry.space_group_name_H-M   'P 1'
#
loop_
_entity.id
_entity.type
_entity.pdbx_description
1 polymer ?
#
loop_
_entity_poly.entity_id
_entity_poly.type
_entity_poly.pdbx_seq_one_letter_code
_entity_poly.pdbx_strand_id
1 'polypeptide(L)' 'MEIKSPSNTEREMQEKKRLYVTQGAQEYWLCDEDGNVSFHSRKGIIEKSGLFPEMPSKIAVDAW' A
#
# COMPACT_ATOMS: atom_id res chain seq x y z
N MET A 1 -2.12 3.13 -5.08
CA MET A 1 -2.02 1.79 -4.48
C MET A 1 -1.02 1.01 -5.31
N GLU A 2 -0.17 0.23 -4.66
CA GLU A 2 0.81 -0.65 -5.31
C GLU A 2 0.55 -2.09 -4.90
N ILE A 3 0.88 -3.02 -5.79
CA ILE A 3 0.83 -4.46 -5.55
C ILE A 3 2.28 -4.95 -5.55
N LYS A 4 2.72 -5.56 -4.45
CA LYS A 4 4.05 -6.15 -4.34
C LYS A 4 4.06 -7.44 -5.15
N SER A 5 4.98 -7.52 -6.12
CA SER A 5 5.29 -8.75 -6.83
C SER A 5 6.54 -9.43 -6.25
N PRO A 6 6.81 -10.71 -6.59
CA PRO A 6 7.96 -11.43 -6.03
C PRO A 6 9.31 -10.79 -6.41
N SER A 7 9.33 -10.09 -7.54
CA SER A 7 10.51 -9.39 -8.05
C SER A 7 10.74 -8.03 -7.41
N ASN A 8 9.78 -7.50 -6.64
CA ASN A 8 9.94 -6.23 -5.96
C ASN A 8 10.61 -6.41 -4.60
N THR A 9 11.76 -5.75 -4.45
CA THR A 9 12.45 -5.63 -3.17
C THR A 9 11.72 -4.65 -2.25
N GLU A 10 11.90 -4.83 -0.95
CA GLU A 10 11.38 -3.91 0.05
C GLU A 10 11.87 -2.47 -0.19
N ARG A 11 13.14 -2.33 -0.58
CA ARG A 11 13.75 -1.04 -0.90
C ARG A 11 13.03 -0.32 -2.03
N GLU A 12 12.69 -1.02 -3.11
CA GLU A 12 11.95 -0.44 -4.23
C GLU A 12 10.55 0.01 -3.81
N MET A 13 9.87 -0.75 -2.95
CA MET A 13 8.56 -0.36 -2.44
C MET A 13 8.63 0.88 -1.54
N GLN A 14 9.66 0.98 -0.69
CA GLN A 14 9.89 2.18 0.12
C GLN A 14 10.26 3.41 -0.74
N GLU A 15 11.02 3.22 -1.82
CA GLU A 15 11.35 4.26 -2.79
C GLU A 15 10.09 4.80 -3.47
N LYS A 16 9.24 3.91 -4.02
CA LYS A 16 7.96 4.29 -4.63
C LYS A 16 7.06 5.03 -3.64
N LYS A 17 6.91 4.52 -2.42
CA LYS A 17 6.16 5.19 -1.35
C LYS A 17 6.67 6.61 -1.13
N ARG A 18 7.99 6.79 -0.99
CA ARG A 18 8.59 8.11 -0.80
C ARG A 18 8.28 9.03 -1.97
N LEU A 19 8.45 8.56 -3.21
CA LEU A 19 8.19 9.35 -4.41
C LEU A 19 6.73 9.83 -4.46
N TYR A 20 5.76 8.95 -4.23
CA TYR A 20 4.35 9.32 -4.28
C TYR A 20 3.96 10.28 -3.15
N VAL A 21 4.44 10.06 -1.94
CA VAL A 21 4.20 10.97 -0.81
C VAL A 21 4.78 12.36 -1.10
N THR A 22 6.01 12.44 -1.62
CA THR A 22 6.65 13.70 -2.00
C THR A 22 5.92 14.42 -3.13
N GLN A 23 5.31 13.67 -4.06
CA GLN A 23 4.48 14.24 -5.13
C GLN A 23 3.07 14.63 -4.67
N GLY A 24 2.77 14.51 -3.37
CA GLY A 24 1.52 15.01 -2.79
C GLY A 24 0.49 13.93 -2.47
N ALA A 25 0.79 12.65 -2.64
CA ALA A 25 -0.11 11.59 -2.19
C ALA A 25 -0.45 11.77 -0.69
N GLN A 26 -1.73 11.67 -0.37
CA GLN A 26 -2.22 11.74 1.00
C GLN A 26 -2.03 10.40 1.71
N GLU A 27 -2.22 9.31 0.97
CA GLU A 27 -2.01 7.94 1.42
C GLU A 27 -1.30 7.10 0.35
N TYR A 28 -0.55 6.12 0.82
CA TYR A 28 0.09 5.07 0.03
C TYR A 28 -0.35 3.72 0.59
N TRP A 29 -0.88 2.86 -0.27
CA TRP A 29 -1.35 1.53 0.13
C TRP A 29 -0.55 0.47 -0.61
N LEU A 30 -0.09 -0.54 0.12
CA LEU A 30 0.65 -1.67 -0.41
C LEU A 30 -0.15 -2.94 -0.19
N CYS A 31 -0.47 -3.64 -1.27
CA CYS A 31 -1.06 -4.97 -1.25
C CYS A 31 0.05 -6.02 -1.45
N ASP A 32 0.13 -7.03 -0.59
CA ASP A 32 1.01 -8.18 -0.81
C ASP A 32 0.31 -9.28 -1.62
N GLU A 33 1.05 -10.35 -1.91
CA GLU A 33 0.60 -11.50 -2.70
C GLU A 33 -0.52 -12.29 -2.04
N ASP A 34 -0.62 -12.23 -0.71
CA ASP A 34 -1.71 -12.84 0.04
C ASP A 34 -2.95 -11.94 0.06
N GLY A 35 -2.88 -10.74 -0.53
CA GLY A 35 -3.96 -9.76 -0.52
C GLY A 35 -4.04 -8.91 0.75
N ASN A 36 -3.04 -8.96 1.65
CA ASN A 36 -3.03 -8.07 2.81
C ASN A 36 -2.68 -6.66 2.35
N VAL A 37 -3.46 -5.68 2.81
CA VAL A 37 -3.28 -4.26 2.47
C VAL A 37 -2.77 -3.50 3.69
N SER A 38 -1.61 -2.86 3.53
CA SER A 38 -1.04 -1.94 4.52
C SER A 38 -1.29 -0.50 4.11
N PHE A 39 -1.86 0.30 5.02
CA PHE A 39 -2.16 1.71 4.79
C PHE A 39 -1.06 2.60 5.39
N HIS A 40 -0.58 3.56 4.60
CA HIS A 40 0.40 4.54 5.05
C HIS A 40 -0.11 5.95 4.74
N SER A 41 -0.21 6.79 5.76
CA SER A 41 -0.36 8.23 5.60
C SER A 41 1.00 8.92 5.62
N ARG A 42 1.00 10.24 5.40
CA ARG A 42 2.17 11.10 5.65
C ARG A 42 2.69 11.04 7.09
N LYS A 43 1.86 10.62 8.05
CA LYS A 43 2.23 10.49 9.48
C LYS A 43 2.77 9.11 9.84
N GLY A 44 2.74 8.14 8.92
CA GLY A 44 3.17 6.76 9.17
C GLY A 44 2.10 5.73 8.83
N ILE A 45 2.26 4.52 9.38
CA ILE A 45 1.30 3.42 9.21
C ILE A 45 -0.01 3.79 9.94
N ILE A 46 -1.14 3.50 9.30
CA ILE A 46 -2.48 3.69 9.86
C ILE A 46 -3.26 2.38 9.76
N GLU A 47 -4.20 2.15 10.67
CA GLU A 47 -5.00 0.91 10.69
C GLU A 47 -6.02 0.84 9.55
N LYS A 48 -6.52 2.00 9.12
CA LYS A 48 -7.57 2.14 8.10
C LYS A 48 -7.31 3.38 7.27
N SER A 49 -7.76 3.37 6.02
CA SER A 49 -7.71 4.58 5.20
C SER A 49 -8.60 5.68 5.77
N GLY A 50 -8.07 6.89 5.87
CA GLY A 50 -8.84 8.09 6.16
C GLY A 50 -9.58 8.64 4.94
N LEU A 51 -9.15 8.30 3.73
CA LEU A 51 -9.82 8.69 2.48
C LEU A 51 -10.97 7.75 2.11
N PHE A 52 -10.79 6.45 2.34
CA PHE A 52 -11.76 5.41 2.02
C PHE A 52 -11.93 4.45 3.22
N PRO A 53 -12.72 4.83 4.24
CA PRO A 53 -12.84 4.06 5.48
C PRO A 53 -13.37 2.63 5.30
N GLU A 54 -14.07 2.35 4.20
CA GLU A 54 -14.60 1.03 3.85
C GLU A 54 -13.60 0.14 3.11
N MET A 55 -12.42 0.68 2.74
CA MET A 55 -11.39 -0.12 2.09
C MET A 55 -10.93 -1.24 3.03
N PRO A 56 -11.03 -2.52 2.62
CA PRO A 56 -10.63 -3.62 3.47
C PRO A 56 -9.11 -3.73 3.57
N SER A 57 -8.63 -4.19 4.72
CA SER A 57 -7.21 -4.54 4.93
C SER A 57 -6.83 -5.91 4.32
N LYS A 58 -7.79 -6.60 3.69
CA LYS A 58 -7.62 -7.89 3.04
C LYS A 58 -8.48 -7.95 1.77
N ILE A 59 -7.86 -8.24 0.64
CA ILE A 59 -8.51 -8.38 -0.66
C ILE A 59 -8.42 -9.84 -1.10
N ALA A 60 -9.46 -10.34 -1.77
CA ALA A 60 -9.41 -11.66 -2.39
C ALA A 60 -8.40 -11.63 -3.55
N VAL A 61 -7.43 -12.54 -3.49
CA VAL A 61 -6.47 -12.78 -4.56
C VAL A 61 -6.85 -14.08 -5.25
N ASP A 62 -7.16 -14.00 -6.54
CA ASP A 62 -7.39 -15.19 -7.35
C ASP A 62 -6.05 -15.85 -7.69
N ALA A 63 -5.98 -17.17 -7.57
CA ALA A 63 -4.84 -17.94 -8.05
C ALA A 63 -4.95 -18.08 -9.57
N TRP A 64 -4.13 -17.32 -10.31
CA TRP A 64 -4.02 -17.40 -11.77
C TRP A 64 -3.01 -18.46 -12.19
#